data_AF-A0A6J7RRR4-F1
#
_entry.id   AF-A0A6J7RRR4-F1
#
_cell.length_a   1.000
_cell.length_b   1.000
_cell.length_c   1.000
_cell.angle_alpha   90.00
_cell.angle_beta   90.00
_cell.angle_gamma   90.00
#
_symmetry.space_group_name_H-M   'P 1'
#
loop_
_entity.id
_entity.type
_entity.pdbx_description
1 polymer ?
#
loop_
_entity_poly.entity_id
_entity_poly.type
_entity_poly.pdbx_seq_one_letter_code
_entity_poly.pdbx_strand_id
1 'polypeptide(L)'
;MNGGSLDPSLYEKHGGLTAAAMVESALQEIAYFDEVGFDLIKISVKASNVPLMVEAYRALSKVTDAPLHLGVTEAGPPPAGLVKATAGIAALLLEGIGDTIRYSLTADPVEEARAGRQLLEALGLRERKNVDLIACPSCGRAEIDVIDVARRAQEAFADKLIPLQVAVMGCVVNGPGEAREADIGIAAGNKRGHLFVKGRNVAVVPESEMVDALVEWATYINEHGAEAAIARVDTTIAEREAQKDRSALLDEQGDDVNHSHDRIVNIRQNIAKS
;
A
#
# COMPACT_ATOMS: atom_id res chain seq x y z
N MET A 1 -4.39 28.38 -5.54
CA MET A 1 -5.51 28.36 -6.51
C MET A 1 -6.10 26.95 -6.75
N ASN A 2 -7.41 26.85 -7.03
CA ASN A 2 -8.08 25.62 -7.49
C ASN A 2 -8.58 25.81 -8.94
N GLY A 3 -8.54 24.78 -9.78
CA GLY A 3 -8.93 24.90 -11.19
C GLY A 3 -10.36 25.43 -11.43
N GLY A 4 -11.28 25.20 -10.49
CA GLY A 4 -12.64 25.75 -10.53
C GLY A 4 -12.75 27.25 -10.20
N SER A 5 -11.66 27.88 -9.74
CA SER A 5 -11.59 29.29 -9.37
C SER A 5 -10.48 30.03 -10.15
N LEU A 6 -10.09 29.54 -11.32
CA LEU A 6 -9.12 30.21 -12.19
C LEU A 6 -9.67 31.57 -12.65
N ASP A 7 -8.81 32.59 -12.66
CA ASP A 7 -9.17 33.93 -13.15
C ASP A 7 -9.71 33.85 -14.60
N PRO A 8 -10.88 34.46 -14.90
CA PRO A 8 -11.47 34.41 -16.24
C PRO A 8 -10.54 34.91 -17.36
N SER A 9 -9.69 35.90 -17.10
CA SER A 9 -8.73 36.43 -18.09
C SER A 9 -7.63 35.41 -18.42
N LEU A 10 -7.16 34.65 -17.44
CA LEU A 10 -6.22 33.56 -17.65
C LEU A 10 -6.89 32.38 -18.36
N TYR A 11 -8.13 32.08 -18.00
CA TYR A 11 -8.92 31.05 -18.69
C TYR A 11 -9.05 31.37 -20.19
N GLU A 12 -9.40 32.60 -20.54
CA GLU A 12 -9.50 33.05 -21.92
C GLU A 12 -8.15 33.03 -22.64
N LYS A 13 -7.11 33.58 -22.01
CA LYS A 13 -5.74 33.63 -22.55
C LYS A 13 -5.20 32.24 -22.94
N HIS A 14 -5.47 31.24 -22.13
CA HIS A 14 -4.97 29.87 -22.32
C HIS A 14 -5.95 28.94 -23.03
N GLY A 15 -7.12 29.45 -23.46
CA GLY A 15 -8.14 28.67 -24.16
C GLY A 15 -8.82 27.60 -23.29
N GLY A 16 -8.82 27.79 -21.96
CA GLY A 16 -9.43 26.87 -21.01
C GLY A 16 -8.62 26.68 -19.74
N LEU A 17 -9.06 25.72 -18.92
CA LEU A 17 -8.31 25.26 -17.75
C LEU A 17 -7.14 24.35 -18.20
N THR A 18 -5.94 24.91 -18.25
CA THR A 18 -4.70 24.20 -18.63
C THR A 18 -3.66 24.27 -17.51
N ALA A 19 -2.66 23.38 -17.54
CA ALA A 19 -1.56 23.42 -16.59
C ALA A 19 -0.82 24.77 -16.63
N ALA A 20 -0.61 25.31 -17.83
CA ALA A 20 0.01 26.62 -18.02
C ALA A 20 -0.80 27.75 -17.39
N ALA A 21 -2.13 27.76 -17.54
CA ALA A 21 -3.00 28.74 -16.89
C ALA A 21 -2.92 28.64 -15.37
N MET A 22 -2.86 27.42 -14.84
CA MET A 22 -2.77 27.18 -13.40
C MET A 22 -1.44 27.64 -12.81
N VAL A 23 -0.33 27.37 -13.50
CA VAL A 23 1.00 27.82 -13.10
C VAL A 23 1.09 29.34 -13.17
N GLU A 24 0.62 29.95 -14.26
CA GLU A 24 0.63 31.42 -14.38
C GLU A 24 -0.16 32.09 -13.26
N SER A 25 -1.36 31.58 -12.96
CA SER A 25 -2.16 32.10 -11.84
C SER A 25 -1.43 31.99 -10.51
N ALA A 26 -0.74 30.87 -10.24
CA ALA A 26 0.02 30.70 -9.02
C ALA A 26 1.21 31.67 -8.95
N LEU A 27 1.96 31.87 -10.05
CA LEU A 27 3.07 32.81 -10.09
C LEU A 27 2.62 34.27 -9.92
N GLN A 28 1.46 34.64 -10.45
CA GLN A 28 0.86 35.96 -10.21
C GLN A 28 0.52 36.14 -8.72
N GLU A 29 -0.07 35.12 -8.08
CA GLU A 29 -0.34 35.15 -6.63
C GLU A 29 0.95 35.30 -5.81
N ILE A 30 2.03 34.58 -6.16
CA ILE A 30 3.35 34.73 -5.50
C ILE A 30 3.86 36.16 -5.62
N ALA A 31 3.81 36.75 -6.81
CA ALA A 31 4.35 38.09 -7.06
C ALA A 31 3.70 39.15 -6.15
N TYR A 32 2.41 39.02 -5.83
CA TYR A 32 1.75 39.93 -4.88
C TYR A 32 2.31 39.84 -3.45
N PHE A 33 2.73 38.65 -3.01
CA PHE A 33 3.40 38.49 -1.72
C PHE A 33 4.82 39.05 -1.74
N ASP A 34 5.54 38.87 -2.87
CA ASP A 34 6.89 39.43 -3.05
C ASP A 34 6.88 40.97 -3.04
N GLU A 35 5.87 41.62 -3.62
CA GLU A 35 5.72 43.08 -3.65
C GLU A 35 5.68 43.72 -2.25
N VAL A 36 5.19 42.98 -1.26
CA VAL A 36 5.12 43.41 0.14
C VAL A 36 6.20 42.78 1.02
N GLY A 37 7.13 42.04 0.43
CA GLY A 37 8.24 41.38 1.13
C GLY A 37 7.79 40.26 2.06
N PHE A 38 6.73 39.52 1.72
CA PHE A 38 6.23 38.39 2.50
C PHE A 38 6.60 37.06 1.84
N ASP A 39 7.45 36.28 2.48
CA ASP A 39 8.04 35.03 1.93
C ASP A 39 7.58 33.75 2.64
N LEU A 40 6.78 33.86 3.71
CA LEU A 40 6.25 32.73 4.48
C LEU A 40 5.02 32.10 3.80
N ILE A 41 5.21 31.62 2.57
CA ILE A 41 4.15 31.08 1.72
C ILE A 41 4.26 29.57 1.47
N LYS A 42 3.13 28.97 1.12
CA LYS A 42 3.03 27.63 0.52
C LYS A 42 1.98 27.68 -0.57
N ILE A 43 2.14 26.87 -1.62
CA ILE A 43 1.33 27.00 -2.84
C ILE A 43 0.65 25.69 -3.19
N SER A 44 -0.56 25.79 -3.72
CA SER A 44 -1.25 24.65 -4.32
C SER A 44 -1.95 25.06 -5.62
N VAL A 45 -1.86 24.19 -6.62
CA VAL A 45 -2.54 24.26 -7.93
C VAL A 45 -3.40 23.02 -8.13
N LYS A 46 -4.54 22.94 -7.44
CA LYS A 46 -5.35 21.71 -7.39
C LYS A 46 -6.33 21.64 -8.56
N ALA A 47 -6.48 20.45 -9.14
CA ALA A 47 -7.53 20.14 -10.11
C ALA A 47 -8.18 18.80 -9.75
N SER A 48 -9.43 18.62 -10.18
CA SER A 48 -10.16 17.35 -10.03
C SER A 48 -9.81 16.35 -11.14
N ASN A 49 -9.27 16.82 -12.26
CA ASN A 49 -8.67 15.97 -13.29
C ASN A 49 -7.22 15.63 -12.88
N VAL A 50 -6.95 14.34 -12.68
CA VAL A 50 -5.65 13.87 -12.16
C VAL A 50 -4.48 14.15 -13.12
N PRO A 51 -4.54 13.81 -14.42
CA PRO A 51 -3.47 14.15 -15.37
C PRO A 51 -3.12 15.64 -15.39
N LEU A 52 -4.14 16.51 -15.45
CA LEU A 52 -3.96 17.97 -15.43
C LEU A 52 -3.30 18.44 -14.13
N MET A 53 -3.76 17.95 -12.98
CA MET A 53 -3.16 18.28 -11.68
C MET A 53 -1.67 17.91 -11.65
N VAL A 54 -1.34 16.68 -12.07
CA VAL A 54 0.05 16.20 -12.11
C VAL A 54 0.90 17.06 -13.06
N GLU A 55 0.40 17.38 -14.25
CA GLU A 55 1.08 18.27 -15.20
C GLU A 55 1.34 19.66 -14.60
N ALA A 56 0.34 20.24 -13.95
CA ALA A 56 0.45 21.55 -13.31
C ALA A 56 1.49 21.57 -12.19
N TYR A 57 1.51 20.59 -11.28
CA TYR A 57 2.53 20.53 -10.22
C TYR A 57 3.93 20.25 -10.76
N ARG A 58 4.08 19.39 -11.77
CA ARG A 58 5.38 19.18 -12.44
C ARG A 58 5.90 20.46 -13.09
N ALA A 59 5.03 21.22 -13.76
CA ALA A 59 5.39 22.50 -14.34
C ALA A 59 5.76 23.53 -13.27
N LEU A 60 4.94 23.63 -12.21
CA LEU A 60 5.16 24.57 -11.11
C LEU A 60 6.47 24.28 -10.35
N SER A 61 6.77 23.02 -10.06
CA SER A 61 8.02 22.61 -9.36
C SER A 61 9.32 22.98 -10.08
N LYS A 62 9.25 23.33 -11.37
CA LYS A 62 10.42 23.75 -12.17
C LYS A 62 10.68 25.25 -12.13
N VAL A 63 9.71 26.03 -11.64
CA VAL A 63 9.72 27.49 -11.73
C VAL A 63 9.59 28.19 -10.38
N THR A 64 9.43 27.44 -9.28
CA THR A 64 9.43 27.97 -7.92
C THR A 64 9.97 26.95 -6.92
N ASP A 65 10.65 27.44 -5.89
CA ASP A 65 11.12 26.65 -4.74
C ASP A 65 10.13 26.74 -3.54
N ALA A 66 9.00 27.44 -3.69
CA ALA A 66 8.01 27.55 -2.64
C ALA A 66 7.41 26.17 -2.30
N PRO A 67 7.20 25.84 -1.00
CA PRO A 67 6.66 24.54 -0.62
C PRO A 67 5.29 24.25 -1.25
N LEU A 68 5.12 23.05 -1.79
CA LEU A 68 3.97 22.61 -2.54
C LEU A 68 3.00 21.79 -1.68
N HIS A 69 1.76 22.26 -1.58
CA HIS A 69 0.67 21.56 -0.92
C HIS A 69 -0.17 20.78 -1.92
N LEU A 70 0.08 19.47 -1.99
CA LEU A 70 -0.58 18.57 -2.92
C LEU A 70 -1.99 18.19 -2.46
N GLY A 71 -2.85 17.97 -3.45
CA GLY A 71 -4.14 17.32 -3.25
C GLY A 71 -4.96 17.35 -4.52
N VAL A 72 -5.64 16.24 -4.81
CA VAL A 72 -6.69 16.22 -5.82
C VAL A 72 -7.93 16.84 -5.17
N THR A 73 -8.47 17.90 -5.76
CA THR A 73 -9.74 18.49 -5.27
C THR A 73 -10.90 17.65 -5.75
N GLU A 74 -11.99 17.61 -4.98
CA GLU A 74 -13.24 16.92 -5.35
C GLU A 74 -12.96 15.47 -5.79
N ALA A 75 -12.27 14.70 -4.95
CA ALA A 75 -11.94 13.31 -5.27
C ALA A 75 -13.21 12.42 -5.28
N GLY A 76 -14.22 12.79 -4.48
CA GLY A 76 -15.48 12.05 -4.33
C GLY A 76 -15.46 11.08 -3.13
N PRO A 77 -16.52 10.28 -2.95
CA PRO A 77 -16.61 9.34 -1.85
C PRO A 77 -15.69 8.12 -2.04
N PRO A 78 -15.24 7.46 -0.96
CA PRO A 78 -14.59 6.15 -1.03
C PRO A 78 -15.50 5.09 -1.69
N PRO A 79 -14.93 4.05 -2.34
CA PRO A 79 -13.50 3.82 -2.56
C PRO A 79 -12.94 4.59 -3.77
N ALA A 80 -13.79 5.09 -4.68
CA ALA A 80 -13.35 5.74 -5.91
C ALA A 80 -12.50 7.00 -5.64
N GLY A 81 -12.88 7.81 -4.65
CA GLY A 81 -12.12 8.98 -4.22
C GLY A 81 -10.73 8.65 -3.70
N LEU A 82 -10.56 7.51 -3.02
CA LEU A 82 -9.25 7.05 -2.56
C LEU A 82 -8.34 6.73 -3.76
N VAL A 83 -8.83 5.96 -4.73
CA VAL A 83 -8.08 5.63 -5.95
C VAL A 83 -7.67 6.90 -6.70
N LYS A 84 -8.63 7.81 -6.91
CA LYS A 84 -8.41 9.06 -7.63
C LYS A 84 -7.39 9.98 -6.93
N ALA A 85 -7.53 10.19 -5.62
CA ALA A 85 -6.61 11.02 -4.84
C ALA A 85 -5.20 10.42 -4.79
N THR A 86 -5.10 9.11 -4.50
CA THR A 86 -3.81 8.39 -4.46
C THR A 86 -3.09 8.46 -5.81
N ALA A 87 -3.80 8.26 -6.93
CA ALA A 87 -3.19 8.30 -8.26
C ALA A 87 -2.49 9.64 -8.58
N GLY A 88 -3.07 10.77 -8.15
CA GLY A 88 -2.46 12.08 -8.34
C GLY A 88 -1.34 12.39 -7.34
N ILE A 89 -1.59 12.14 -6.05
CA ILE A 89 -0.64 12.50 -4.98
C ILE A 89 0.60 11.60 -5.04
N ALA A 90 0.42 10.28 -5.16
CA ALA A 90 1.54 9.33 -5.15
C ALA A 90 2.49 9.52 -6.34
N ALA A 91 1.94 9.84 -7.53
CA ALA A 91 2.75 10.10 -8.71
C ALA A 91 3.74 11.26 -8.51
N LEU A 92 3.30 12.35 -7.88
CA LEU A 92 4.15 13.50 -7.59
C LEU A 92 5.13 13.23 -6.45
N LEU A 93 4.68 12.57 -5.37
CA LEU A 93 5.55 12.23 -4.25
C LEU A 93 6.71 11.31 -4.64
N LEU A 94 6.45 10.32 -5.52
CA LEU A 94 7.50 9.43 -6.05
C LEU A 94 8.52 10.16 -6.94
N GLU A 95 8.17 11.34 -7.46
CA GLU A 95 9.08 12.23 -8.21
C GLU A 95 9.80 13.23 -7.30
N GLY A 96 9.57 13.19 -5.98
CA GLY A 96 10.13 14.15 -5.02
C GLY A 96 9.41 15.50 -5.02
N ILE A 97 8.19 15.59 -5.55
CA ILE A 97 7.40 16.82 -5.60
C ILE A 97 6.35 16.77 -4.49
N GLY A 98 6.34 17.77 -3.61
CA GLY A 98 5.31 17.96 -2.57
C GLY A 98 5.86 17.95 -1.14
N ASP A 99 5.44 18.94 -0.35
CA ASP A 99 5.89 19.17 1.03
C ASP A 99 4.80 18.87 2.06
N THR A 100 3.55 18.92 1.63
CA THR A 100 2.38 18.55 2.42
C THR A 100 1.29 18.04 1.50
N ILE A 101 0.46 17.11 1.99
CA ILE A 101 -0.62 16.52 1.23
C ILE A 101 -1.96 16.72 1.95
N ARG A 102 -3.04 16.72 1.17
CA ARG A 102 -4.40 16.56 1.67
C ARG A 102 -5.22 15.68 0.71
N TYR A 103 -5.88 14.68 1.27
CA TYR A 103 -6.98 13.98 0.61
C TYR A 103 -8.24 14.85 0.71
N SER A 104 -8.97 15.03 -0.39
CA SER A 104 -10.24 15.78 -0.43
C SER A 104 -11.39 14.82 -0.76
N LEU A 105 -11.76 13.99 0.22
CA LEU A 105 -12.77 12.94 0.08
C LEU A 105 -14.15 13.47 0.49
N THR A 106 -15.19 12.87 -0.05
CA THR A 106 -16.56 13.05 0.49
C THR A 106 -16.76 12.07 1.64
N ALA A 107 -16.07 12.29 2.76
CA ALA A 107 -16.04 11.42 3.94
C ALA A 107 -15.72 12.21 5.22
N ASP A 108 -15.65 11.54 6.38
CA ASP A 108 -15.19 12.15 7.62
C ASP A 108 -13.73 12.64 7.49
N PRO A 109 -13.37 13.84 7.97
CA PRO A 109 -11.99 14.35 7.91
C PRO A 109 -10.94 13.43 8.55
N VAL A 110 -11.34 12.61 9.54
CA VAL A 110 -10.48 11.59 10.14
C VAL A 110 -10.12 10.52 9.11
N GLU A 111 -11.03 10.16 8.19
CA GLU A 111 -10.73 9.24 7.08
C GLU A 111 -9.76 9.86 6.09
N GLU A 112 -9.91 11.15 5.74
CA GLU A 112 -8.93 11.87 4.91
C GLU A 112 -7.53 11.83 5.52
N ALA A 113 -7.44 12.08 6.83
CA ALA A 113 -6.18 12.07 7.57
C ALA A 113 -5.57 10.66 7.66
N ARG A 114 -6.39 9.63 7.88
CA ARG A 114 -5.95 8.22 7.86
C ARG A 114 -5.41 7.83 6.49
N ALA A 115 -6.13 8.14 5.40
CA ALA A 115 -5.70 7.84 4.03
C ALA A 115 -4.38 8.53 3.67
N GLY A 116 -4.25 9.83 4.01
CA GLY A 116 -3.00 10.57 3.79
C GLY A 116 -1.82 9.98 4.58
N ARG A 117 -2.05 9.59 5.84
CA ARG A 117 -1.02 8.91 6.64
C ARG A 117 -0.62 7.57 6.03
N GLN A 118 -1.59 6.73 5.66
CA GLN A 118 -1.35 5.42 5.06
C GLN A 118 -0.56 5.53 3.75
N LEU A 119 -0.86 6.52 2.90
CA LEU A 119 -0.08 6.76 1.69
C LEU A 119 1.39 7.05 2.02
N LEU A 120 1.65 7.96 2.96
CA LEU A 120 3.03 8.32 3.33
C LEU A 120 3.79 7.13 3.94
N GLU A 121 3.12 6.30 4.75
CA GLU A 121 3.69 5.06 5.30
C GLU A 121 3.99 4.05 4.19
N ALA A 122 3.08 3.86 3.23
CA ALA A 122 3.26 2.94 2.10
C ALA A 122 4.40 3.36 1.15
N LEU A 123 4.62 4.67 0.98
CA LEU A 123 5.73 5.22 0.20
C LEU A 123 7.06 5.28 0.99
N GLY A 124 7.07 4.93 2.28
CA GLY A 124 8.24 5.05 3.13
C GLY A 124 8.63 6.49 3.48
N LEU A 125 7.76 7.47 3.21
CA LEU A 125 7.95 8.89 3.51
C LEU A 125 7.57 9.26 4.95
N ARG A 126 6.98 8.31 5.69
CA ARG A 126 6.68 8.45 7.10
C ARG A 126 6.87 7.12 7.80
N GLU A 127 7.42 7.17 9.01
CA GLU A 127 7.51 5.99 9.86
C GLU A 127 6.11 5.41 10.15
N ARG A 128 6.03 4.09 9.98
CA ARG A 128 4.87 3.30 10.36
C ARG A 128 4.65 3.42 11.86
N LYS A 129 3.39 3.58 12.27
CA LYS A 129 3.01 3.51 13.70
C LYS A 129 2.29 2.23 14.08
N ASN A 130 1.78 1.50 13.09
CA ASN A 130 1.05 0.28 13.32
C ASN A 130 1.39 -0.74 12.22
N VAL A 131 0.78 -1.92 12.31
CA VAL A 131 1.09 -3.05 11.45
C VAL A 131 0.82 -2.71 9.98
N ASP A 132 1.80 -3.03 9.14
CA ASP A 132 1.63 -3.14 7.69
C ASP A 132 1.26 -4.59 7.37
N LEU A 133 -0.04 -4.86 7.29
CA LEU A 133 -0.56 -6.21 7.06
C LEU A 133 -0.52 -6.51 5.56
N ILE A 134 0.37 -7.41 5.16
CA ILE A 134 0.41 -7.94 3.79
C ILE A 134 -0.26 -9.31 3.76
N ALA A 135 -1.10 -9.55 2.77
CA ALA A 135 -1.73 -10.83 2.57
C ALA A 135 -1.72 -11.23 1.11
N CYS A 136 -1.58 -12.52 0.83
CA CYS A 136 -1.74 -12.97 -0.55
C CYS A 136 -3.22 -12.83 -0.99
N PRO A 137 -3.50 -12.54 -2.27
CA PRO A 137 -4.86 -12.36 -2.77
C PRO A 137 -5.71 -13.65 -2.77
N SER A 138 -5.20 -14.75 -2.22
CA SER A 138 -5.63 -16.14 -2.42
C SER A 138 -5.37 -16.65 -3.84
N CYS A 139 -5.20 -17.97 -3.99
CA CYS A 139 -5.01 -18.66 -5.27
C CYS A 139 -5.46 -20.12 -5.16
N GLY A 140 -5.33 -20.92 -6.24
CA GLY A 140 -5.69 -22.34 -6.23
C GLY A 140 -4.93 -23.21 -5.21
N ARG A 141 -3.82 -22.71 -4.65
CA ARG A 141 -3.04 -23.38 -3.59
C ARG A 141 -3.51 -23.04 -2.18
N ALA A 142 -4.47 -22.12 -2.01
CA ALA A 142 -4.88 -21.70 -0.68
C ALA A 142 -5.52 -22.85 0.10
N GLU A 143 -5.00 -23.13 1.30
CA GLU A 143 -5.49 -24.20 2.18
C GLU A 143 -6.43 -23.68 3.27
N ILE A 144 -6.58 -22.36 3.37
CA ILE A 144 -7.43 -21.65 4.34
C ILE A 144 -8.19 -20.50 3.68
N ASP A 145 -9.17 -19.95 4.37
CA ASP A 145 -9.76 -18.65 4.03
C ASP A 145 -8.81 -17.52 4.43
N VAL A 146 -7.87 -17.20 3.53
CA VAL A 146 -6.88 -16.13 3.72
C VAL A 146 -7.55 -14.78 3.97
N ILE A 147 -8.68 -14.54 3.32
CA ILE A 147 -9.41 -13.27 3.39
C ILE A 147 -9.94 -13.09 4.82
N ASP A 148 -10.57 -14.13 5.37
CA ASP A 148 -11.05 -14.08 6.76
C ASP A 148 -9.90 -13.95 7.77
N VAL A 149 -8.81 -14.72 7.62
CA VAL A 149 -7.65 -14.62 8.52
C VAL A 149 -7.01 -13.24 8.46
N ALA A 150 -6.84 -12.66 7.27
CA ALA A 150 -6.29 -11.32 7.11
C ALA A 150 -7.21 -10.26 7.74
N ARG A 151 -8.53 -10.35 7.54
CA ARG A 151 -9.50 -9.43 8.17
C ARG A 151 -9.43 -9.52 9.70
N ARG A 152 -9.43 -10.73 10.26
CA ARG A 152 -9.30 -10.93 11.72
C ARG A 152 -7.97 -10.40 12.26
N ALA A 153 -6.87 -10.60 11.54
CA ALA A 153 -5.57 -10.04 11.90
C ALA A 153 -5.61 -8.50 11.88
N GLN A 154 -6.19 -7.88 10.84
CA GLN A 154 -6.34 -6.43 10.76
C GLN A 154 -7.12 -5.86 11.94
N GLU A 155 -8.23 -6.51 12.32
CA GLU A 155 -9.02 -6.13 13.50
C GLU A 155 -8.22 -6.28 14.80
N ALA A 156 -7.49 -7.39 14.97
CA ALA A 156 -6.71 -7.65 16.18
C ALA A 156 -5.52 -6.68 16.37
N PHE A 157 -4.96 -6.15 15.27
CA PHE A 157 -3.87 -5.18 15.29
C PHE A 157 -4.31 -3.71 15.30
N ALA A 158 -5.60 -3.42 15.13
CA ALA A 158 -6.11 -2.06 14.87
C ALA A 158 -5.58 -0.97 15.82
N ASP A 159 -5.47 -1.28 17.12
CA ASP A 159 -5.05 -0.33 18.16
C ASP A 159 -3.73 -0.70 18.86
N LYS A 160 -2.97 -1.66 18.31
CA LYS A 160 -1.75 -2.18 18.97
C LYS A 160 -0.55 -1.25 18.85
N LEU A 161 -0.52 -0.39 17.83
CA LEU A 161 0.61 0.52 17.55
C LEU A 161 1.96 -0.22 17.43
N ILE A 162 1.95 -1.36 16.74
CA ILE A 162 3.15 -2.19 16.51
C ILE A 162 3.66 -1.90 15.10
N PRO A 163 4.80 -1.21 14.92
CA PRO A 163 5.29 -0.78 13.60
C PRO A 163 6.04 -1.91 12.85
N LEU A 164 5.42 -3.09 12.75
CA LEU A 164 5.97 -4.26 12.07
C LEU A 164 5.19 -4.57 10.78
N GLN A 165 5.88 -5.11 9.78
CA GLN A 165 5.21 -5.74 8.64
C GLN A 165 4.83 -7.17 9.00
N VAL A 166 3.53 -7.47 8.89
CA VAL A 166 2.94 -8.76 9.26
C VAL A 166 2.37 -9.43 8.02
N ALA A 167 2.77 -10.67 7.74
CA ALA A 167 2.32 -11.41 6.56
C ALA A 167 1.28 -12.50 6.89
N VAL A 168 0.22 -12.59 6.11
CA VAL A 168 -0.78 -13.67 6.15
C VAL A 168 -0.85 -14.36 4.78
N MET A 169 -0.39 -15.61 4.72
CA MET A 169 -0.23 -16.34 3.47
C MET A 169 -1.07 -17.62 3.46
N GLY A 170 -1.76 -17.86 2.34
CA GLY A 170 -2.68 -18.98 2.21
C GLY A 170 -2.08 -20.35 1.93
N CYS A 171 -0.79 -20.43 1.63
CA CYS A 171 -0.11 -21.70 1.39
C CYS A 171 1.35 -21.66 1.86
N VAL A 172 1.89 -22.80 2.27
CA VAL A 172 3.30 -22.99 2.64
C VAL A 172 4.26 -23.05 1.45
N VAL A 173 3.75 -23.12 0.23
CA VAL A 173 4.56 -23.28 -0.98
C VAL A 173 5.16 -21.96 -1.43
N ASN A 174 4.31 -20.98 -1.75
CA ASN A 174 4.71 -19.66 -2.21
C ASN A 174 4.75 -18.64 -1.07
N GLY A 175 3.88 -18.81 -0.07
CA GLY A 175 3.68 -17.85 1.02
C GLY A 175 4.97 -17.42 1.72
N PRO A 176 5.81 -18.35 2.21
CA PRO A 176 7.07 -17.99 2.87
C PRO A 176 8.05 -17.22 1.96
N GLY A 177 8.02 -17.46 0.65
CA GLY A 177 8.84 -16.75 -0.32
C GLY A 177 8.34 -15.33 -0.60
N GLU A 178 7.03 -15.18 -0.80
CA GLU A 178 6.35 -13.89 -1.00
C GLU A 178 6.44 -12.97 0.23
N ALA A 179 6.55 -13.57 1.42
CA ALA A 179 6.59 -12.88 2.70
C ALA A 179 7.98 -12.75 3.33
N ARG A 180 9.05 -13.07 2.58
CA ARG A 180 10.41 -13.19 3.14
C ARG A 180 10.90 -11.92 3.84
N GLU A 181 10.53 -10.76 3.32
CA GLU A 181 10.94 -9.45 3.84
C GLU A 181 10.11 -8.99 5.05
N ALA A 182 9.00 -9.67 5.35
CA ALA A 182 8.16 -9.33 6.49
C ALA A 182 8.90 -9.58 7.82
N ASP A 183 8.60 -8.77 8.83
CA ASP A 183 9.16 -8.96 10.17
C ASP A 183 8.68 -10.29 10.77
N ILE A 184 7.40 -10.58 10.56
CA ILE A 184 6.72 -11.79 11.01
C ILE A 184 5.65 -12.16 9.98
N GLY A 185 5.35 -13.44 9.87
CA GLY A 185 4.15 -13.87 9.17
C GLY A 185 3.72 -15.27 9.49
N ILE A 186 2.62 -15.68 8.89
CA ILE A 186 2.10 -17.02 8.99
C ILE A 186 1.68 -17.53 7.61
N ALA A 187 2.13 -18.73 7.28
CA ALA A 187 1.74 -19.42 6.05
C ALA A 187 0.90 -20.65 6.39
N ALA A 188 -0.25 -20.82 5.75
CA ALA A 188 -1.08 -21.99 5.99
C ALA A 188 -0.57 -23.24 5.27
N GLY A 189 -0.59 -24.37 5.96
CA GLY A 189 -0.13 -25.67 5.51
C GLY A 189 -0.92 -26.76 6.23
N ASN A 190 -1.57 -27.69 5.51
CA ASN A 190 -2.22 -28.86 6.12
C ASN A 190 -3.16 -28.49 7.30
N LYS A 191 -4.01 -27.47 7.10
CA LYS A 191 -4.94 -26.91 8.12
C LYS A 191 -4.27 -26.38 9.40
N ARG A 192 -3.01 -25.98 9.30
CA ARG A 192 -2.22 -25.37 10.37
C ARG A 192 -1.54 -24.11 9.84
N GLY A 193 -1.17 -23.20 10.73
CA GLY A 193 -0.37 -22.03 10.42
C GLY A 193 1.09 -22.25 10.80
N HIS A 194 1.99 -22.01 9.86
CA HIS A 194 3.44 -22.03 10.05
C HIS A 194 3.91 -20.59 10.26
N LEU A 195 4.17 -20.22 11.52
CA LEU A 195 4.59 -18.88 11.89
C LEU A 195 6.09 -18.75 11.69
N PHE A 196 6.51 -17.69 11.00
CA PHE A 196 7.89 -17.38 10.76
C PHE A 196 8.23 -15.95 11.19
N VAL A 197 9.48 -15.75 11.62
CA VAL A 197 10.07 -14.46 11.98
C VAL A 197 11.33 -14.30 11.15
N LYS A 198 11.43 -13.20 10.38
CA LYS A 198 12.55 -12.97 9.45
C LYS A 198 12.88 -14.19 8.58
N GLY A 199 11.83 -14.84 8.06
CA GLY A 199 11.94 -16.02 7.18
C GLY A 199 12.28 -17.35 7.88
N ARG A 200 12.43 -17.37 9.21
CA ARG A 200 12.67 -18.61 9.98
C ARG A 200 11.38 -19.09 10.64
N ASN A 201 10.99 -20.34 10.41
CA ASN A 201 9.81 -20.92 11.07
C ASN A 201 10.07 -21.12 12.57
N VAL A 202 9.23 -20.55 13.41
CA VAL A 202 9.40 -20.54 14.86
C VAL A 202 8.26 -21.25 15.60
N ALA A 203 7.11 -21.41 14.97
CA ALA A 203 5.98 -22.13 15.54
C ALA A 203 5.09 -22.74 14.46
N VAL A 204 4.38 -23.81 14.82
CA VAL A 204 3.28 -24.37 14.03
C VAL A 204 2.07 -24.41 14.95
N VAL A 205 0.98 -23.74 14.54
CA VAL A 205 -0.23 -23.58 15.34
C VAL A 205 -1.45 -24.08 14.58
N PRO A 206 -2.52 -24.52 15.27
CA PRO A 206 -3.80 -24.77 14.62
C PRO A 206 -4.33 -23.53 13.90
N GLU A 207 -5.12 -23.72 12.84
CA GLU A 207 -5.74 -22.61 12.09
C GLU A 207 -6.53 -21.65 12.99
N SER A 208 -7.20 -22.17 14.02
CA SER A 208 -7.97 -21.38 14.99
C SER A 208 -7.12 -20.41 15.81
N GLU A 209 -5.82 -20.69 15.98
CA GLU A 209 -4.90 -19.93 16.83
C GLU A 209 -3.97 -19.00 16.03
N MET A 210 -4.09 -19.00 14.69
CA MET A 210 -3.18 -18.25 13.81
C MET A 210 -3.08 -16.76 14.14
N VAL A 211 -4.22 -16.10 14.37
CA VAL A 211 -4.27 -14.66 14.65
C VAL A 211 -3.73 -14.35 16.04
N ASP A 212 -4.09 -15.16 17.04
CA ASP A 212 -3.59 -14.99 18.41
C ASP A 212 -2.07 -15.17 18.47
N ALA A 213 -1.54 -16.17 17.77
CA ALA A 213 -0.11 -16.38 17.64
C ALA A 213 0.58 -15.20 16.96
N LEU A 214 0.03 -14.66 15.86
CA LEU A 214 0.58 -13.47 15.21
C LEU A 214 0.66 -12.27 16.17
N VAL A 215 -0.41 -12.02 16.93
CA VAL A 215 -0.47 -10.90 17.87
C VAL A 215 0.53 -11.08 19.01
N GLU A 216 0.60 -12.26 19.60
CA GLU A 216 1.54 -12.58 20.68
C GLU A 216 2.99 -12.37 20.23
N TRP A 217 3.36 -12.97 19.10
CA TRP A 217 4.71 -12.89 18.58
C TRP A 217 5.07 -11.48 18.11
N ALA A 218 4.17 -10.77 17.43
CA ALA A 218 4.40 -9.39 17.02
C ALA A 218 4.59 -8.46 18.22
N THR A 219 3.81 -8.66 19.30
CA THR A 219 3.99 -7.92 20.56
C THR A 219 5.36 -8.20 21.16
N TYR A 220 5.76 -9.47 21.22
CA TYR A 220 7.07 -9.85 21.75
C TYR A 220 8.23 -9.27 20.93
N ILE A 221 8.15 -9.33 19.60
CA ILE A 221 9.15 -8.77 18.68
C ILE A 221 9.26 -7.26 18.86
N ASN A 222 8.13 -6.57 19.02
CA ASN A 222 8.12 -5.12 19.25
C ASN A 222 8.85 -4.73 20.55
N GLU A 223 8.74 -5.56 21.59
CA GLU A 223 9.36 -5.29 22.90
C GLU A 223 10.82 -5.73 23.00
N HIS A 224 11.18 -6.85 22.36
CA HIS A 224 12.47 -7.53 22.58
C HIS A 224 13.35 -7.64 21.33
N GLY A 225 12.80 -7.32 20.15
CA GLY A 225 13.45 -7.50 18.86
C GLY A 225 13.31 -8.92 18.28
N ALA A 226 13.52 -9.03 16.97
CA ALA A 226 13.34 -10.29 16.23
C ALA A 226 14.33 -11.39 16.64
N GLU A 227 15.58 -11.04 16.92
CA GLU A 227 16.61 -12.01 17.32
C GLU A 227 16.27 -12.68 18.66
N ALA A 228 15.82 -11.90 19.64
CA ALA A 228 15.35 -12.43 20.92
C ALA A 228 14.11 -13.32 20.73
N ALA A 229 13.21 -12.93 19.81
CA ALA A 229 12.03 -13.72 19.50
C ALA A 229 12.39 -15.09 18.91
N ILE A 230 13.35 -15.15 17.98
CA ILE A 230 13.83 -16.40 17.39
C ILE A 230 14.54 -17.26 18.43
N ALA A 231 15.38 -16.66 19.28
CA ALA A 231 16.12 -17.38 20.31
C ALA A 231 15.25 -17.95 21.45
N ARG A 232 14.00 -17.50 21.59
CA ARG A 232 13.08 -17.96 22.64
C ARG A 232 12.56 -19.38 22.45
N VAL A 233 12.73 -19.96 21.25
CA VAL A 233 12.24 -21.29 20.88
C VAL A 233 13.30 -22.11 20.14
N ASP A 234 13.16 -23.43 20.16
CA ASP A 234 13.88 -24.31 19.24
C ASP A 234 13.12 -24.37 17.89
N THR A 235 13.69 -23.78 16.85
CA THR A 235 13.08 -23.69 15.52
C THR A 235 13.12 -25.00 14.75
N THR A 236 13.93 -25.98 15.16
CA THR A 236 14.20 -27.22 14.40
C THR A 236 12.91 -27.99 14.10
N ILE A 237 12.00 -28.06 15.08
CA ILE A 237 10.72 -28.76 14.93
C ILE A 237 9.80 -28.01 13.95
N ALA A 238 9.67 -26.69 14.11
CA ALA A 238 8.80 -25.87 13.27
C ALA A 238 9.28 -25.84 11.81
N GLU A 239 10.59 -25.72 11.58
CA GLU A 239 11.22 -25.76 10.26
C GLU A 239 10.96 -27.12 9.58
N ARG A 240 11.13 -28.23 10.31
CA ARG A 240 10.87 -29.57 9.79
C ARG A 240 9.40 -29.79 9.41
N GLU A 241 8.47 -29.37 10.26
CA GLU A 241 7.03 -29.51 9.99
C GLU A 241 6.61 -28.66 8.78
N ALA A 242 7.11 -27.42 8.67
CA ALA A 242 6.85 -26.57 7.50
C ALA A 242 7.39 -27.18 6.21
N GLN A 243 8.59 -27.76 6.23
CA GLN A 243 9.15 -28.43 5.05
C GLN A 243 8.33 -29.66 4.66
N LYS A 244 7.88 -30.45 5.64
CA LYS A 244 7.05 -31.63 5.42
C LYS A 244 5.71 -31.27 4.78
N ASP A 245 5.00 -30.29 5.34
CA ASP A 245 3.69 -29.87 4.82
C ASP A 245 3.84 -29.21 3.44
N ARG A 246 4.93 -28.46 3.21
CA ARG A 246 5.26 -27.92 1.88
C ARG A 246 5.48 -29.00 0.82
N SER A 247 6.25 -30.04 1.16
CA SER A 247 6.47 -31.17 0.25
C SER A 247 5.17 -31.93 -0.02
N ALA A 248 4.36 -32.20 1.01
CA ALA A 248 3.09 -32.87 0.86
C ALA A 248 2.13 -32.11 -0.07
N LEU A 249 2.04 -30.78 0.08
CA LEU A 249 1.17 -29.96 -0.78
C LEU A 249 1.63 -29.95 -2.24
N LEU A 250 2.95 -29.94 -2.48
CA LEU A 250 3.51 -30.04 -3.83
C LEU A 250 3.24 -31.42 -4.45
N ASP A 251 3.36 -32.50 -3.68
CA ASP A 251 3.08 -33.84 -4.15
C ASP A 251 1.59 -34.04 -4.49
N GLU A 252 0.69 -33.42 -3.71
CA GLU A 252 -0.76 -33.51 -3.92
C GLU A 252 -1.24 -32.65 -5.10
N GLN A 253 -0.81 -31.39 -5.17
CA GLN A 253 -1.34 -30.43 -6.14
C GLN A 253 -0.48 -30.29 -7.40
N GLY A 254 0.74 -30.84 -7.39
CA GLY A 254 1.73 -30.65 -8.46
C GLY A 254 2.24 -29.21 -8.58
N ASP A 255 3.03 -28.97 -9.63
CA ASP A 255 3.67 -27.67 -9.88
C ASP A 255 2.73 -26.63 -10.53
N ASP A 256 1.71 -27.05 -11.30
CA ASP A 256 0.75 -26.18 -12.01
C ASP A 256 -0.70 -26.42 -11.58
N VAL A 257 -1.08 -25.83 -10.45
CA VAL A 257 -2.42 -25.98 -9.84
C VAL A 257 -3.53 -25.34 -10.65
N ASN A 258 -3.19 -24.42 -11.55
CA ASN A 258 -4.16 -23.75 -12.41
C ASN A 258 -4.36 -24.48 -13.75
N HIS A 259 -3.66 -25.61 -13.97
CA HIS A 259 -3.63 -26.33 -15.26
C HIS A 259 -3.38 -25.39 -16.45
N SER A 260 -2.52 -24.40 -16.22
CA SER A 260 -2.21 -23.33 -17.16
C SER A 260 -1.62 -23.90 -18.45
N HIS A 261 -0.77 -24.92 -18.33
CA HIS A 261 -0.14 -25.58 -19.47
C HIS A 261 -1.18 -26.28 -20.37
N ASP A 262 -2.07 -27.09 -19.77
CA ASP A 262 -3.12 -27.80 -20.50
C ASP A 262 -4.07 -26.82 -21.21
N ARG A 263 -4.42 -25.70 -20.55
CA ARG A 263 -5.19 -24.64 -21.18
C ARG A 263 -4.47 -24.01 -22.36
N ILE A 264 -3.18 -23.70 -22.24
CA ILE A 264 -2.38 -23.13 -23.35
C ILE A 264 -2.34 -24.11 -24.53
N VAL A 265 -2.14 -25.40 -24.27
CA VAL A 265 -2.15 -26.45 -25.30
C VAL A 265 -3.50 -26.50 -26.00
N ASN A 266 -4.61 -26.51 -25.26
CA ASN A 266 -5.96 -26.54 -25.80
C ASN A 266 -6.29 -25.29 -26.64
N ILE A 267 -5.90 -24.10 -26.17
CA ILE A 267 -6.07 -22.84 -26.93
C ILE A 267 -5.31 -22.91 -28.26
N ARG A 268 -4.05 -23.34 -28.23
CA ARG A 268 -3.23 -23.49 -29.45
C ARG A 268 -3.82 -24.50 -30.43
N GLN A 269 -4.35 -25.62 -29.95
CA GLN A 269 -5.02 -26.62 -30.78
C GLN A 269 -6.30 -26.08 -31.44
N ASN A 270 -7.08 -25.25 -30.75
CA ASN A 270 -8.28 -24.64 -31.32
C ASN A 270 -7.95 -23.57 -32.36
N ILE A 271 -6.91 -22.76 -32.12
CA ILE A 271 -6.39 -21.79 -33.11
C ILE A 271 -5.91 -22.52 -34.36
N ALA A 272 -5.18 -23.63 -34.23
CA ALA A 272 -4.67 -24.40 -35.37
C ALA A 272 -5.77 -25.12 -36.19
N LYS A 273 -6.99 -25.24 -35.65
CA LYS A 273 -8.16 -25.82 -36.34
C LYS A 273 -9.08 -24.76 -36.97
N SER A 274 -8.80 -23.47 -36.73
CA SER A 274 -9.54 -22.31 -37.27
C SER A 274 -8.85 -21.78 -38.51
#